data_AF-A0A843GEV2-F1
#
_entry.id   AF-A0A843GEV2-F1
#
_cell.length_a   1.000
_cell.length_b   1.000
_cell.length_c   1.000
_cell.angle_alpha   90.00
_cell.angle_beta   90.00
_cell.angle_gamma   90.00
#
_symmetry.space_group_name_H-M   'P 1'
#
loop_
_entity.id
_entity.type
_entity.pdbx_description
1 polymer ?
#
loop_
_entity_poly.entity_id
_entity_poly.type
_entity_poly.pdbx_seq_one_letter_code
_entity_poly.pdbx_strand_id
1 'polypeptide(L)'
;MWNVRVPYQNGEMINLDWILKRVTELQNRVDFVKEEILDAAKAYADQEIDEKIAAYQATIDAQIQRLNGDMAALEVSTQNFINTVNARMALQDAKFAEYDDRLANVIYLANAYTDTAIAQNNDYIIEETTKAFGAIRVLNQFTGAYVTIQEMFDYLGNFHLTDAITISTLAQRGKTVTEIVALNASCSDIVINGYNIIV
;
A
#
# COMPACT_ATOMS: atom_id res chain seq x y z
N MET A 1 97.96 6.92 -68.23
CA MET A 1 98.46 8.29 -67.97
C MET A 1 97.27 9.19 -67.76
N TRP A 2 97.04 9.64 -66.52
CA TRP A 2 95.98 10.60 -66.19
C TRP A 2 96.48 12.00 -66.56
N ASN A 3 95.84 12.63 -67.54
CA ASN A 3 96.18 13.98 -67.98
C ASN A 3 95.49 14.99 -67.03
N VAL A 4 96.08 15.23 -65.86
CA VAL A 4 95.61 16.26 -64.93
C VAL A 4 96.11 17.60 -65.44
N ARG A 5 95.25 18.35 -66.15
CA ARG A 5 95.46 19.78 -66.42
C ARG A 5 95.36 20.53 -65.09
N VAL A 6 96.51 20.89 -64.53
CA VAL A 6 96.61 21.76 -63.36
C VAL A 6 96.28 23.21 -63.77
N PRO A 7 95.64 24.03 -62.90
CA PRO A 7 94.89 25.23 -63.32
C PRO A 7 95.71 26.53 -63.45
N TYR A 8 97.05 26.46 -63.46
CA TYR A 8 97.89 27.66 -63.51
C TYR A 8 98.97 27.54 -64.60
N GLN A 9 99.03 28.52 -65.51
CA GLN A 9 100.18 28.69 -66.42
C GLN A 9 100.97 29.99 -66.20
N ASN A 10 100.53 30.91 -65.34
CA ASN A 10 101.37 31.99 -64.80
C ASN A 10 100.64 32.70 -63.65
N GLY A 11 101.40 33.21 -62.67
CA GLY A 11 100.88 33.75 -61.40
C GLY A 11 99.96 34.98 -61.46
N GLU A 12 99.60 35.46 -62.65
CA GLU A 12 98.78 36.67 -62.85
C GLU A 12 97.52 36.44 -63.71
N MET A 13 97.31 35.24 -64.26
CA MET A 13 96.10 34.92 -65.02
C MET A 13 95.35 33.76 -64.37
N ILE A 14 94.40 34.13 -63.53
CA ILE A 14 93.35 33.23 -63.08
C ILE A 14 92.66 32.66 -64.33
N ASN A 15 92.61 31.33 -64.46
CA ASN A 15 91.80 30.68 -65.48
C ASN A 15 90.33 30.84 -65.11
N LEU A 16 89.74 31.97 -65.53
CA LEU A 16 88.37 32.36 -65.26
C LEU A 16 87.37 31.31 -65.75
N ASP A 17 87.66 30.59 -66.83
CA ASP A 17 86.80 29.51 -67.34
C ASP A 17 86.78 28.31 -66.40
N TRP A 18 87.92 27.96 -65.82
CA TRP A 18 88.01 26.89 -64.82
C TRP A 18 87.28 27.27 -63.53
N ILE A 19 87.43 28.52 -63.07
CA ILE A 19 86.69 29.03 -61.92
C ILE A 19 85.19 29.06 -62.21
N LEU A 20 84.78 29.57 -63.38
CA LEU A 20 83.39 29.66 -63.78
C LEU A 20 82.76 28.26 -63.83
N LYS A 21 83.44 27.28 -64.44
CA LYS A 21 83.01 25.89 -64.43
C LYS A 21 82.84 25.36 -63.01
N ARG A 22 83.78 25.65 -62.12
CA ARG A 22 83.72 25.18 -60.73
C ARG A 22 82.60 25.85 -59.92
N VAL A 23 82.33 27.12 -60.19
CA VAL A 23 81.21 27.87 -59.61
C VAL A 23 79.88 27.31 -60.11
N THR A 24 79.74 27.01 -61.41
CA THR A 24 78.54 26.37 -61.96
C THR A 24 78.34 24.95 -61.41
N GLU A 25 79.39 24.15 -61.29
CA GLU A 25 79.32 22.83 -60.64
C GLU A 25 78.88 22.94 -59.17
N LEU A 26 79.39 23.94 -58.44
CA LEU A 26 78.99 24.19 -57.06
C LEU A 26 77.52 24.62 -56.99
N GLN A 27 77.07 25.50 -57.89
CA GLN A 27 75.69 25.96 -57.96
C GLN A 27 74.73 24.80 -58.21
N ASN A 28 75.01 23.95 -59.20
CA ASN A 28 74.18 22.77 -59.47
C ASN A 28 74.11 21.80 -58.28
N ARG A 29 75.21 21.64 -57.55
CA ARG A 29 75.24 20.81 -56.33
C ARG A 29 74.43 21.43 -55.20
N VAL A 30 74.48 22.76 -55.05
CA VAL A 30 73.68 23.47 -54.06
C VAL A 30 72.19 23.36 -54.39
N ASP A 31 71.81 23.50 -55.66
CA ASP A 31 70.43 23.35 -56.11
C ASP A 31 69.91 21.92 -55.87
N PHE A 32 70.71 20.91 -56.20
CA PHE A 32 70.38 19.50 -55.91
C PHE A 32 70.19 19.23 -54.41
N VAL A 33 71.12 19.68 -53.56
CA VAL A 33 71.02 19.51 -52.11
C VAL A 33 69.81 20.24 -51.52
N LYS A 34 69.46 21.42 -52.07
CA LYS A 34 68.27 22.16 -51.67
C LYS A 34 66.99 21.38 -51.99
N GLU A 35 66.91 20.74 -53.15
CA GLU A 35 65.78 19.89 -53.53
C GLU A 35 65.68 18.67 -52.61
N GLU A 36 66.79 17.95 -52.37
CA GLU A 36 66.81 16.79 -51.45
C GLU A 36 66.37 17.16 -50.02
N ILE A 37 66.85 18.29 -49.49
CA ILE A 37 66.45 18.78 -48.15
C ILE A 37 64.96 19.13 -48.12
N LEU A 38 64.44 19.77 -49.18
CA LEU A 38 63.03 20.13 -49.26
C LEU A 38 62.14 18.89 -49.28
N ASP A 39 62.50 17.88 -50.07
CA ASP A 39 61.74 16.63 -50.20
C ASP A 39 61.80 15.82 -48.89
N ALA A 40 62.97 15.73 -48.25
CA ALA A 40 63.12 15.09 -46.95
C ALA A 40 62.29 15.80 -45.86
N ALA A 41 62.27 17.14 -45.86
CA ALA A 41 61.50 17.92 -44.90
C ALA A 41 59.97 17.74 -45.09
N LYS A 42 59.49 17.67 -46.34
CA LYS A 42 58.08 17.37 -46.63
C LYS A 42 57.70 15.97 -46.18
N ALA A 43 58.51 14.96 -46.52
CA ALA A 43 58.25 13.59 -46.11
C ALA A 43 58.19 13.43 -44.59
N TYR A 44 59.08 14.10 -43.85
CA TYR A 44 59.04 14.12 -42.39
C TYR A 44 57.78 14.83 -41.85
N ALA A 45 57.39 15.97 -42.42
CA ALA A 45 56.18 16.68 -42.01
C ALA A 45 54.90 15.87 -42.28
N ASP A 46 54.81 15.22 -43.44
CA ASP A 46 53.68 14.36 -43.79
C ASP A 46 53.59 13.15 -42.84
N GLN A 47 54.72 12.51 -42.54
CA GLN A 47 54.78 11.41 -41.57
C GLN A 47 54.28 11.84 -40.17
N GLU A 48 54.76 12.97 -39.66
CA GLU A 48 54.32 13.49 -38.35
C GLU A 48 52.81 13.81 -38.34
N ILE A 49 52.28 14.35 -39.44
CA ILE A 49 50.84 14.63 -39.58
C ILE A 49 50.04 13.32 -39.57
N ASP A 50 50.47 12.31 -40.33
CA ASP A 50 49.81 11.00 -40.38
C ASP A 50 49.82 10.31 -39.01
N GLU A 51 50.94 10.36 -38.29
CA GLU A 51 51.05 9.84 -36.92
C GLU A 51 50.08 10.54 -35.96
N LYS A 52 49.92 11.87 -36.06
CA LYS A 52 48.94 12.62 -35.26
C LYS A 52 47.50 12.26 -35.62
N ILE A 53 47.18 12.12 -36.90
CA ILE A 53 45.85 11.71 -37.36
C ILE A 53 45.50 10.32 -36.82
N ALA A 54 46.43 9.36 -36.93
CA ALA A 54 46.23 8.01 -36.41
C ALA A 54 46.01 8.02 -34.89
N ALA A 55 46.78 8.83 -34.15
CA ALA A 55 46.60 8.97 -32.70
C ALA A 55 45.24 9.59 -32.32
N TYR A 56 44.77 10.59 -33.07
CA TYR A 56 43.45 11.18 -32.86
C TYR A 56 42.32 10.21 -33.19
N GLN A 57 42.43 9.46 -34.29
CA GLN A 57 41.46 8.43 -34.68
C GLN A 57 41.36 7.35 -33.59
N ALA A 58 42.49 6.84 -33.11
CA ALA A 58 42.51 5.86 -32.02
C ALA A 58 41.85 6.39 -30.73
N THR A 59 42.06 7.68 -30.41
CA THR A 59 41.43 8.32 -29.26
C THR A 59 39.92 8.44 -29.43
N ILE A 60 39.46 8.86 -30.62
CA ILE A 60 38.03 9.00 -30.95
C ILE A 60 37.36 7.63 -30.89
N ASP A 61 37.96 6.60 -31.48
CA ASP A 61 37.42 5.24 -31.49
C ASP A 61 37.29 4.68 -30.06
N ALA A 62 38.30 4.91 -29.21
CA ALA A 62 38.24 4.53 -27.80
C ALA A 62 37.12 5.26 -27.04
N GLN A 63 36.89 6.55 -27.33
CA GLN A 63 35.79 7.32 -26.74
C GLN A 63 34.43 6.81 -27.21
N ILE A 64 34.27 6.51 -28.50
CA ILE A 64 33.04 5.94 -29.06
C ILE A 64 32.73 4.59 -28.40
N GLN A 65 33.72 3.71 -28.28
CA GLN A 65 33.54 2.41 -27.63
C GLN A 65 33.10 2.56 -26.17
N ARG A 66 33.72 3.50 -25.44
CA ARG A 66 33.33 3.80 -24.05
C ARG A 66 31.89 4.31 -23.97
N LEU A 67 31.51 5.27 -24.81
CA LEU A 67 30.15 5.81 -24.84
C LEU A 67 29.11 4.72 -25.15
N ASN A 68 29.39 3.84 -26.10
CA ASN A 68 28.50 2.71 -26.40
C ASN A 68 28.36 1.76 -25.20
N GLY A 69 29.45 1.49 -24.48
CA GLY A 69 29.42 0.70 -23.24
C GLY A 69 28.60 1.37 -22.14
N ASP A 70 28.81 2.66 -21.91
CA ASP A 70 28.09 3.45 -20.91
C ASP A 70 26.59 3.51 -21.23
N MET A 71 26.21 3.67 -22.51
CA MET A 71 24.81 3.64 -22.96
C MET A 71 24.15 2.29 -22.72
N ALA A 72 24.82 1.18 -23.07
CA ALA A 72 24.29 -0.16 -22.84
C ALA A 72 24.12 -0.46 -21.33
N ALA A 73 25.08 -0.03 -20.50
CA ALA A 73 25.00 -0.17 -19.05
C ALA A 73 23.85 0.65 -18.46
N LEU A 74 23.63 1.87 -18.96
CA LEU A 74 22.51 2.72 -18.56
C LEU A 74 21.17 2.08 -18.90
N GLU A 75 21.02 1.54 -20.12
CA GLU A 75 19.78 0.88 -20.55
C GLU A 75 19.42 -0.30 -19.64
N VAL A 76 20.41 -1.16 -19.33
CA VAL A 76 20.22 -2.28 -18.40
C VAL A 76 19.84 -1.79 -16.99
N SER A 77 20.52 -0.75 -16.50
CA SER A 77 20.23 -0.16 -15.19
C SER A 77 18.80 0.40 -15.11
N THR A 78 18.38 1.13 -16.14
CA THR A 78 17.03 1.68 -16.25
C THR A 78 15.98 0.58 -16.29
N GLN A 79 16.20 -0.48 -17.06
CA GLN A 79 15.27 -1.60 -17.12
C GLN A 79 15.15 -2.32 -15.77
N ASN A 80 16.26 -2.52 -15.07
CA ASN A 80 16.28 -3.10 -13.73
C ASN A 80 15.54 -2.22 -12.71
N PHE A 81 15.72 -0.91 -12.79
CA PHE A 81 14.98 0.05 -11.97
C PHE A 81 13.48 -0.05 -12.21
N ILE A 82 13.04 -0.01 -13.48
CA ILE A 82 11.62 -0.12 -13.86
C ILE A 82 11.03 -1.43 -13.32
N ASN A 83 11.71 -2.56 -13.53
CA ASN A 83 11.25 -3.86 -13.06
C ASN A 83 11.12 -3.89 -11.53
N THR A 84 12.08 -3.32 -10.82
CA THR A 84 12.08 -3.26 -9.35
C THR A 84 10.94 -2.39 -8.82
N VAL A 85 10.71 -1.23 -9.42
CA VAL A 85 9.62 -0.33 -9.05
C VAL A 85 8.28 -1.00 -9.28
N ASN A 86 8.06 -1.58 -10.46
CA ASN A 86 6.81 -2.27 -10.79
C ASN A 86 6.53 -3.44 -9.83
N ALA A 87 7.55 -4.24 -9.50
CA ALA A 87 7.41 -5.34 -8.54
C ALA A 87 7.04 -4.83 -7.13
N ARG A 88 7.63 -3.72 -6.69
CA ARG A 88 7.32 -3.10 -5.39
C ARG A 88 5.91 -2.53 -5.35
N MET A 89 5.47 -1.87 -6.43
CA MET A 89 4.11 -1.34 -6.55
C MET A 89 3.08 -2.47 -6.48
N ALA A 90 3.26 -3.54 -7.25
CA ALA A 90 2.36 -4.70 -7.23
C ALA A 90 2.26 -5.34 -5.82
N LEU A 91 3.37 -5.43 -5.10
CA LEU A 91 3.38 -5.92 -3.72
C LEU A 91 2.65 -4.97 -2.76
N GLN A 92 2.81 -3.65 -2.94
CA GLN A 92 2.08 -2.66 -2.14
C GLN A 92 0.59 -2.72 -2.39
N ASP A 93 0.15 -2.83 -3.63
CA ASP A 93 -1.26 -2.95 -3.99
C ASP A 93 -1.89 -4.19 -3.36
N ALA A 94 -1.20 -5.33 -3.42
CA ALA A 94 -1.63 -6.56 -2.76
C ALA A 94 -1.78 -6.40 -1.24
N LYS A 95 -0.84 -5.70 -0.59
CA LYS A 95 -0.92 -5.41 0.85
C LYS A 95 -2.05 -4.45 1.20
N PHE A 96 -2.34 -3.46 0.35
CA PHE A 96 -3.47 -2.56 0.57
C PHE A 96 -4.80 -3.30 0.48
N ALA A 97 -4.96 -4.20 -0.50
CA ALA A 97 -6.14 -5.06 -0.58
C ALA A 97 -6.28 -5.94 0.67
N GLU A 98 -5.20 -6.57 1.14
CA GLU A 98 -5.21 -7.36 2.38
C GLU A 98 -5.59 -6.52 3.61
N TYR A 99 -5.09 -5.28 3.70
CA TYR A 99 -5.46 -4.39 4.79
C TYR A 99 -6.91 -3.95 4.75
N ASP A 100 -7.47 -3.73 3.57
CA ASP A 100 -8.89 -3.38 3.40
C ASP A 100 -9.79 -4.54 3.87
N ASP A 101 -9.48 -5.77 3.43
CA ASP A 101 -10.18 -6.98 3.87
C ASP A 101 -10.09 -7.18 5.38
N ARG A 102 -8.89 -6.98 5.95
CA ARG A 102 -8.68 -7.09 7.39
C ARG A 102 -9.44 -6.02 8.16
N LEU A 103 -9.48 -4.79 7.67
CA LEU A 103 -10.20 -3.69 8.29
C LEU A 103 -11.71 -3.96 8.27
N ALA A 104 -12.24 -4.39 7.13
CA ALA A 104 -13.65 -4.78 7.00
C ALA A 104 -14.01 -5.90 7.99
N ASN A 105 -13.15 -6.92 8.12
CA ASN A 105 -13.35 -8.01 9.06
C ASN A 105 -13.34 -7.53 10.52
N VAL A 106 -12.38 -6.69 10.91
CA VAL A 106 -12.31 -6.12 12.27
C VAL A 106 -13.55 -5.31 12.59
N ILE A 107 -14.04 -4.47 11.66
CA ILE A 107 -15.27 -3.70 11.85
C ILE A 107 -16.48 -4.63 12.02
N TYR A 108 -16.60 -5.66 11.17
CA TYR A 108 -17.68 -6.63 11.27
C TYR A 108 -17.68 -7.34 12.64
N LEU A 109 -16.52 -7.83 13.09
CA LEU A 109 -16.37 -8.48 14.39
C LEU A 109 -16.65 -7.53 15.55
N ALA A 110 -16.18 -6.28 15.47
CA ALA A 110 -16.43 -5.27 16.49
C ALA A 110 -17.93 -4.94 16.62
N ASN A 111 -18.63 -4.83 15.50
CA ASN A 111 -20.08 -4.63 15.49
C ASN A 111 -20.79 -5.84 16.10
N ALA A 112 -20.48 -7.06 15.66
CA ALA A 112 -21.09 -8.28 16.19
C ALA A 112 -20.87 -8.44 17.71
N TYR A 113 -19.66 -8.14 18.19
CA TYR A 113 -19.34 -8.14 19.61
C TYR A 113 -20.15 -7.07 20.36
N THR A 114 -20.22 -5.85 19.82
CA THR A 114 -20.95 -4.73 20.43
C THR A 114 -22.44 -5.01 20.49
N ASP A 115 -23.04 -5.51 19.41
CA ASP A 115 -24.46 -5.89 19.34
C ASP A 115 -24.78 -6.96 20.39
N THR A 116 -23.90 -7.96 20.53
CA THR A 116 -24.04 -9.01 21.55
C THR A 116 -23.97 -8.43 22.95
N ALA A 117 -23.01 -7.54 23.22
CA ALA A 117 -22.85 -6.89 24.50
C ALA A 117 -24.06 -6.00 24.85
N ILE A 118 -24.63 -5.29 23.86
CA ILE A 118 -25.86 -4.50 24.03
C ILE A 118 -27.03 -5.41 24.37
N ALA A 119 -27.22 -6.52 23.66
CA ALA A 119 -28.29 -7.47 23.92
C ALA A 119 -28.20 -8.03 25.35
N GLN A 120 -27.02 -8.49 25.76
CA GLN A 120 -26.78 -9.01 27.11
C GLN A 120 -27.02 -7.96 28.20
N ASN A 121 -26.62 -6.70 27.95
CA ASN A 121 -26.85 -5.61 28.89
C ASN A 121 -28.35 -5.29 29.01
N ASN A 122 -29.08 -5.27 27.88
CA ASN A 122 -30.52 -5.05 27.89
C ASN A 122 -31.26 -6.16 28.68
N ASP A 123 -30.88 -7.42 28.48
CA ASP A 123 -31.45 -8.55 29.22
C ASP A 123 -31.19 -8.38 30.73
N TYR A 124 -29.97 -8.02 31.11
CA TYR A 124 -29.60 -7.75 32.51
C TYR A 124 -30.41 -6.60 33.12
N ILE A 125 -30.57 -5.48 32.39
CA ILE A 125 -31.36 -4.32 32.85
C ILE A 125 -32.81 -4.75 33.07
N ILE A 126 -33.40 -5.52 32.17
CA ILE A 126 -34.78 -6.01 32.32
C ILE A 126 -34.88 -6.88 33.56
N GLU A 127 -33.98 -7.85 33.72
CA GLU A 127 -33.99 -8.76 34.86
C GLU A 127 -33.86 -8.01 36.20
N GLU A 128 -32.88 -7.13 36.34
CA GLU A 128 -32.67 -6.35 37.56
C GLU A 128 -33.82 -5.37 37.82
N THR A 129 -34.40 -4.79 36.76
CA THR A 129 -35.59 -3.94 36.89
C THR A 129 -36.79 -4.75 37.39
N THR A 130 -37.02 -5.95 36.85
CA THR A 130 -38.09 -6.86 37.33
C THR A 130 -37.88 -7.26 38.78
N LYS A 131 -36.65 -7.60 39.19
CA LYS A 131 -36.32 -7.88 40.60
C LYS A 131 -36.60 -6.68 41.50
N ALA A 132 -36.18 -5.49 41.08
CA ALA A 132 -36.42 -4.26 41.83
C ALA A 132 -37.92 -3.98 42.01
N PHE A 133 -38.74 -4.16 40.96
CA PHE A 133 -40.19 -4.02 41.06
C PHE A 133 -40.83 -5.06 42.00
N GLY A 134 -40.38 -6.31 41.97
CA GLY A 134 -40.82 -7.35 42.90
C GLY A 134 -40.48 -7.06 44.36
N ALA A 135 -39.41 -6.30 44.61
CA ALA A 135 -38.97 -5.91 45.95
C ALA A 135 -39.74 -4.72 46.53
N ILE A 136 -40.54 -4.00 45.74
CA ILE A 136 -41.35 -2.88 46.24
C ILE A 136 -42.42 -3.43 47.19
N ARG A 137 -42.37 -2.96 48.44
CA ARG A 137 -43.39 -3.26 49.45
C ARG A 137 -44.31 -2.07 49.62
N VAL A 138 -45.61 -2.34 49.65
CA VAL A 138 -46.68 -1.37 49.91
C VAL A 138 -47.28 -1.64 51.28
N LEU A 139 -47.69 -0.58 51.98
CA LEU A 139 -48.37 -0.72 53.26
C LEU A 139 -49.80 -1.23 53.01
N ASN A 140 -50.12 -2.42 53.52
CA ASN A 140 -51.50 -2.85 53.62
C ASN A 140 -52.15 -2.07 54.78
N GLN A 141 -53.04 -1.12 54.45
CA GLN A 141 -53.66 -0.24 55.45
C GLN A 141 -54.63 -0.97 56.40
N PHE A 142 -55.05 -2.19 56.07
CA PHE A 142 -55.98 -2.97 56.87
C PHE A 142 -55.27 -3.85 57.90
N THR A 143 -54.08 -4.35 57.58
CA THR A 143 -53.26 -5.19 58.49
C THR A 143 -52.11 -4.44 59.13
N GLY A 144 -51.73 -3.27 58.58
CA GLY A 144 -50.59 -2.48 59.03
C GLY A 144 -49.21 -3.05 58.60
N ALA A 145 -49.18 -4.17 57.88
CA ALA A 145 -47.95 -4.80 57.42
C ALA A 145 -47.52 -4.30 56.02
N TYR A 146 -46.22 -4.20 55.79
CA TYR A 146 -45.66 -3.97 54.45
C TYR A 146 -45.60 -5.30 53.68
N VAL A 147 -46.37 -5.40 52.60
CA VAL A 147 -46.48 -6.59 51.74
C VAL A 147 -46.03 -6.25 50.32
N THR A 148 -45.72 -7.24 49.50
CA THR A 148 -45.46 -7.01 48.08
C THR A 148 -46.71 -6.48 47.37
N ILE A 149 -46.53 -5.83 46.20
CA ILE A 149 -47.66 -5.34 45.40
C ILE A 149 -48.62 -6.48 45.02
N GLN A 150 -48.10 -7.66 44.66
CA GLN A 150 -48.94 -8.82 44.32
C GLN A 150 -49.73 -9.31 45.53
N GLU A 151 -49.11 -9.45 46.69
CA GLU A 151 -49.81 -9.82 47.93
C GLU A 151 -50.89 -8.80 48.31
N MET A 152 -50.69 -7.51 48.04
CA MET A 152 -51.72 -6.48 48.25
C MET A 152 -52.89 -6.63 47.27
N PHE A 153 -52.62 -6.91 45.99
CA PHE A 153 -53.69 -7.20 45.02
C PHE A 153 -54.46 -8.47 45.40
N ASP A 154 -53.77 -9.52 45.82
CA ASP A 154 -54.40 -10.77 46.26
C ASP A 154 -55.24 -10.54 47.53
N TYR A 155 -54.74 -9.73 48.48
CA TYR A 155 -55.48 -9.35 49.67
C TYR A 155 -56.74 -8.54 49.34
N LEU A 156 -56.64 -7.50 48.51
CA LEU A 156 -57.80 -6.70 48.09
C LEU A 156 -58.80 -7.55 47.29
N GLY A 157 -58.31 -8.43 46.43
CA GLY A 157 -59.12 -9.41 45.71
C GLY A 157 -59.92 -10.25 46.69
N ASN A 158 -59.27 -10.93 47.64
CA ASN A 158 -59.96 -11.74 48.64
C ASN A 158 -60.87 -10.93 49.58
N PHE A 159 -60.50 -9.70 49.91
CA PHE A 159 -61.31 -8.82 50.77
C PHE A 159 -62.65 -8.45 50.12
N HIS A 160 -62.70 -8.30 48.79
CA HIS A 160 -63.92 -8.01 48.06
C HIS A 160 -64.71 -9.27 47.65
N LEU A 161 -64.16 -10.46 47.91
CA LEU A 161 -64.63 -11.74 47.40
C LEU A 161 -64.84 -12.72 48.57
N THR A 162 -65.79 -12.41 49.45
CA THR A 162 -66.05 -13.14 50.71
C THR A 162 -66.37 -14.63 50.52
N ASP A 163 -67.12 -14.99 49.47
CA ASP A 163 -67.59 -16.34 49.19
C ASP A 163 -67.36 -16.70 47.70
N ALA A 164 -66.29 -16.17 47.10
CA ALA A 164 -65.98 -16.48 45.71
C ALA A 164 -65.66 -17.96 45.53
N ILE A 165 -66.18 -18.55 44.45
CA ILE A 165 -65.80 -19.92 44.08
C ILE A 165 -64.42 -19.90 43.42
N THR A 166 -63.50 -20.76 43.89
CA THR A 166 -62.22 -20.96 43.20
C THR A 166 -62.42 -21.81 41.94
N ILE A 167 -61.55 -21.66 40.95
CA ILE A 167 -61.60 -22.48 39.72
C ILE A 167 -61.51 -23.97 40.03
N SER A 168 -60.69 -24.36 41.00
CA SER A 168 -60.55 -25.75 41.43
C SER A 168 -61.84 -26.29 42.08
N THR A 169 -62.49 -25.51 42.94
CA THR A 169 -63.79 -25.89 43.52
C THR A 169 -64.89 -25.97 42.47
N LEU A 170 -64.95 -25.03 41.52
CA LEU A 170 -65.92 -25.06 40.42
C LEU A 170 -65.75 -26.33 39.56
N ALA A 171 -64.52 -26.68 39.22
CA ALA A 171 -64.21 -27.89 38.46
C ALA A 171 -64.62 -29.17 39.20
N GLN A 172 -64.39 -29.24 40.52
CA GLN A 172 -64.81 -30.39 41.34
C GLN A 172 -66.33 -30.56 41.41
N ARG A 173 -67.09 -29.47 41.39
CA ARG A 173 -68.56 -29.51 41.43
C ARG A 173 -69.20 -29.91 40.09
N GLY A 174 -68.42 -29.94 39.00
CA GLY A 174 -68.77 -30.64 37.76
C GLY A 174 -70.04 -30.16 37.05
N LYS A 175 -70.48 -28.92 37.30
CA LYS A 175 -71.68 -28.35 36.66
C LYS A 175 -71.45 -28.10 35.18
N THR A 176 -72.44 -28.44 34.36
CA THR A 176 -72.47 -28.06 32.96
C THR A 176 -72.83 -26.58 32.80
N VAL A 177 -72.48 -25.98 31.66
CA VAL A 177 -72.82 -24.58 31.35
C VAL A 177 -74.33 -24.34 31.44
N THR A 178 -75.14 -25.29 30.99
CA THR A 178 -76.61 -25.21 31.06
C THR A 178 -77.11 -25.15 32.51
N GLU A 179 -76.53 -25.94 33.41
CA GLU A 179 -76.88 -25.92 34.83
C GLU A 179 -76.45 -24.63 35.53
N ILE A 180 -75.30 -24.07 35.16
CA ILE A 180 -74.83 -22.78 35.71
C ILE A 180 -75.73 -21.63 35.25
N VAL A 181 -76.11 -21.60 33.97
CA VAL A 181 -77.01 -20.55 33.42
C VAL A 181 -78.40 -20.63 34.06
N ALA A 182 -78.89 -21.84 34.36
CA ALA A 182 -80.18 -22.04 35.02
C ALA A 182 -80.24 -21.49 36.46
N LEU A 183 -79.10 -21.24 37.12
CA LEU A 183 -79.05 -20.61 38.44
C LEU A 183 -79.50 -19.13 38.41
N ASN A 184 -79.58 -18.52 37.21
CA ASN A 184 -80.02 -17.13 37.00
C ASN A 184 -79.30 -16.10 37.90
N ALA A 185 -78.06 -16.39 38.28
CA ALA A 185 -77.21 -15.53 39.09
C ALA A 185 -76.51 -14.51 38.20
N SER A 186 -76.39 -13.26 38.67
CA SER A 186 -75.61 -12.27 37.94
C SER A 186 -74.11 -12.58 38.01
N CYS A 187 -73.32 -11.98 37.12
CA CYS A 187 -71.86 -12.10 37.18
C CYS A 187 -71.33 -11.61 38.54
N SER A 188 -71.92 -10.56 39.12
CA SER A 188 -71.54 -10.07 40.45
C SER A 188 -71.87 -11.07 41.55
N ASP A 189 -73.00 -11.77 41.46
CA ASP A 189 -73.38 -12.80 42.43
C ASP A 189 -72.41 -13.98 42.40
N ILE A 190 -72.03 -14.43 41.19
CA ILE A 190 -71.06 -15.51 41.01
C ILE A 190 -69.67 -15.11 41.51
N VAL A 191 -69.26 -13.86 41.25
CA VAL A 191 -67.95 -13.36 41.67
C VAL A 191 -67.88 -13.22 43.19
N ILE A 192 -68.89 -12.68 43.87
CA ILE A 192 -68.84 -12.41 45.32
C ILE A 192 -69.23 -13.63 46.16
N ASN A 193 -70.15 -14.47 45.66
CA ASN A 193 -70.79 -15.55 46.43
C ASN A 193 -70.91 -16.88 45.66
N GLY A 194 -70.10 -17.08 44.62
CA GLY A 194 -70.15 -18.26 43.78
C GLY A 194 -70.01 -19.58 44.54
N TYR A 195 -69.28 -19.60 45.68
CA TYR A 195 -69.07 -20.80 46.48
C TYR A 195 -70.37 -21.32 47.08
N ASN A 196 -71.32 -20.44 47.41
CA ASN A 196 -72.61 -20.87 47.96
C ASN A 196 -73.70 -21.03 46.89
N ILE A 197 -73.54 -20.35 45.75
CA ILE A 197 -74.52 -20.39 44.64
C ILE A 197 -74.36 -21.66 43.79
N ILE A 198 -73.12 -22.03 43.47
CA ILE A 198 -72.85 -23.13 42.53
C ILE A 198 -72.53 -24.38 43.34
N VAL A 199 -73.52 -25.06 43.93
CA VAL A 199 -73.33 -26.27 44.79
C VAL A 199 -73.24 -27.56 43.98
#